data_AF-A0A7C2S7T2-F1
#
_entry.id   AF-A0A7C2S7T2-F1
#
_cell.length_a   1.000
_cell.length_b   1.000
_cell.length_c   1.000
_cell.angle_alpha   90.00
_cell.angle_beta   90.00
_cell.angle_gamma   90.00
#
_symmetry.space_group_name_H-M   'P 1'
#
loop_
_entity.id
_entity.type
_entity.pdbx_description
1 polymer ?
#
loop_
_entity_poly.entity_id
_entity_poly.type
_entity_poly.pdbx_seq_one_letter_code
_entity_poly.pdbx_strand_id
1 'polypeptide(L)'
;MARLFRLKSVFDHFSHRGKVYDGVEIYWFVVYRDTPINTHRKLLNGYLTNPDNSQYISEDNIYELFTEEEAEAFKEYLLKNHREQCQLREADVRSEVNSWGYGDKILSYREGFYRLDHEDDYNLPFIVWGYYDLSYAKDVSWLIYGVESIERILDKFGMAVTDLNILKTKIEEMKNQGLFVERETSNKEQLTN
;
A
#
# COMPACT_ATOMS: atom_id res chain seq x y z
N MET A 1 -2.68 -27.02 -14.31
CA MET A 1 -1.67 -25.94 -14.40
C MET A 1 -1.53 -25.37 -13.01
N ALA A 2 -0.33 -25.02 -12.54
CA ALA A 2 -0.24 -24.37 -11.23
C ALA A 2 -0.79 -22.94 -11.36
N ARG A 3 -1.65 -22.55 -10.42
CA ARG A 3 -2.31 -21.24 -10.39
C ARG A 3 -1.34 -20.20 -9.86
N LEU A 4 -1.39 -19.01 -10.42
CA LEU A 4 -0.56 -17.88 -10.02
C LEU A 4 -1.43 -16.71 -9.59
N PHE A 5 -0.92 -15.88 -8.69
CA PHE A 5 -1.72 -14.86 -8.01
C PHE A 5 -1.02 -13.51 -7.97
N ARG A 6 -1.85 -12.47 -8.09
CA ARG A 6 -1.54 -11.08 -7.75
C ARG A 6 -2.14 -10.78 -6.39
N LEU A 7 -1.39 -10.04 -5.58
CA LEU A 7 -1.77 -9.69 -4.23
C LEU A 7 -1.74 -8.18 -4.07
N LYS A 8 -2.78 -7.64 -3.43
CA LYS A 8 -2.94 -6.22 -3.14
C LYS A 8 -3.45 -6.04 -1.73
N SER A 9 -2.92 -5.07 -1.00
CA SER A 9 -3.50 -4.59 0.26
C SER A 9 -3.72 -3.08 0.22
N VAL A 10 -4.47 -2.57 1.19
CA VAL A 10 -4.66 -1.14 1.41
C VAL A 10 -4.17 -0.84 2.81
N PHE A 11 -3.31 0.17 2.95
CA PHE A 11 -2.73 0.58 4.22
C PHE A 11 -3.21 1.97 4.59
N ASP A 12 -3.57 2.15 5.86
CA ASP A 12 -3.76 3.45 6.47
C ASP A 12 -2.52 3.83 7.29
N HIS A 13 -2.37 5.13 7.58
CA HIS A 13 -1.24 5.69 8.32
C HIS A 13 0.13 5.36 7.71
N PHE A 14 0.20 5.19 6.39
CA PHE A 14 1.42 4.85 5.67
C PHE A 14 2.37 6.06 5.60
N SER A 15 3.60 5.91 6.09
CA SER A 15 4.57 7.00 6.09
C SER A 15 5.44 7.02 4.83
N HIS A 16 5.52 8.17 4.16
CA HIS A 16 6.44 8.39 3.05
C HIS A 16 7.02 9.80 3.11
N ARG A 17 8.35 9.90 3.20
CA ARG A 17 9.10 11.17 3.17
C ARG A 17 8.58 12.21 4.16
N GLY A 18 8.26 11.78 5.38
CA GLY A 18 7.80 12.66 6.46
C GLY A 18 6.32 13.08 6.37
N LYS A 19 5.56 12.50 5.45
CA LYS A 19 4.11 12.62 5.35
C LYS A 19 3.44 11.30 5.68
N VAL A 20 2.16 11.36 6.05
CA VAL A 20 1.35 10.20 6.37
C VAL A 20 0.12 10.16 5.47
N TYR A 21 -0.17 8.97 4.95
CA TYR A 21 -1.21 8.74 3.96
C TYR A 21 -2.16 7.62 4.38
N ASP A 22 -3.45 7.81 4.11
CA ASP A 22 -4.48 6.78 4.25
C ASP A 22 -4.91 6.27 2.87
N GLY A 23 -5.37 5.01 2.83
CA GLY A 23 -5.84 4.35 1.62
C GLY A 23 -4.73 4.04 0.60
N VAL A 24 -3.50 3.79 1.06
CA VAL A 24 -2.38 3.47 0.17
C VAL A 24 -2.51 2.04 -0.34
N GLU A 25 -2.73 1.88 -1.65
CA GLU A 25 -2.70 0.55 -2.26
C GLU A 25 -1.25 0.08 -2.45
N ILE A 26 -0.96 -1.11 -1.93
CA ILE A 26 0.32 -1.78 -2.13
C ILE A 26 0.11 -3.04 -2.96
N TYR A 27 0.81 -3.11 -4.08
CA TYR A 27 0.84 -4.24 -5.01
C TYR A 27 2.06 -5.11 -4.69
N TRP A 28 1.82 -6.30 -4.15
CA TRP A 28 2.88 -7.17 -3.68
C TRP A 28 3.41 -8.05 -4.80
N PHE A 29 4.71 -8.33 -4.74
CA PHE A 29 5.39 -9.19 -5.69
C PHE A 29 6.57 -9.90 -5.04
N VAL A 30 6.86 -11.12 -5.53
CA VAL A 30 8.01 -11.91 -5.11
C VAL A 30 9.27 -11.39 -5.81
N VAL A 31 10.39 -11.31 -5.10
CA VAL A 31 11.69 -10.94 -5.67
C VAL A 31 12.74 -12.02 -5.42
N TYR A 32 13.79 -12.02 -6.23
CA TYR A 32 14.94 -12.93 -6.11
C TYR A 32 14.56 -14.41 -6.02
N ARG A 33 13.62 -14.86 -6.84
CA ARG A 33 13.19 -16.25 -6.85
C ARG A 33 14.33 -17.15 -7.32
N ASP A 34 14.81 -18.04 -6.43
CA ASP A 34 15.90 -18.97 -6.75
C ASP A 34 15.52 -20.03 -7.80
N THR A 35 14.25 -20.44 -7.81
CA THR A 35 13.75 -21.49 -8.71
C THR A 35 12.60 -20.97 -9.58
N PRO A 36 12.70 -21.06 -10.92
CA PRO A 36 11.61 -20.67 -11.79
C PRO A 36 10.32 -21.41 -11.50
N ILE A 37 9.19 -20.69 -11.56
CA ILE A 37 7.88 -21.31 -11.44
C ILE A 37 7.71 -22.29 -12.60
N ASN A 38 7.58 -23.59 -12.30
CA ASN A 38 7.62 -24.67 -13.30
C ASN A 38 6.55 -24.54 -14.42
N THR A 39 5.49 -23.77 -14.18
CA THR A 39 4.46 -23.40 -15.17
C THR A 39 5.01 -22.50 -16.29
N HIS A 40 6.01 -21.68 -16.00
CA HIS A 40 6.64 -20.71 -16.91
C HIS A 40 7.20 -21.36 -18.18
N ARG A 41 8.00 -22.43 -18.04
CA ARG A 41 8.65 -23.10 -19.18
C ARG A 41 7.64 -23.65 -20.18
N LYS A 42 6.49 -24.15 -19.71
CA LYS A 42 5.42 -24.66 -20.59
C LYS A 42 4.64 -23.52 -21.26
N LEU A 43 4.48 -22.39 -20.59
CA LEU A 43 3.75 -21.22 -21.11
C LEU A 43 4.59 -20.45 -22.15
N LEU A 44 5.89 -20.27 -21.90
CA LEU A 44 6.81 -19.66 -22.86
C LEU A 44 7.05 -20.52 -24.10
N ASN A 45 7.09 -21.85 -23.97
CA ASN A 45 7.33 -22.74 -25.11
C ASN A 45 6.28 -22.58 -26.24
N GLY A 46 5.04 -22.16 -25.91
CA GLY A 46 4.01 -21.86 -26.92
C GLY A 46 4.07 -20.43 -27.47
N TYR A 47 4.84 -19.54 -26.82
CA TYR A 47 4.92 -18.10 -27.12
C TYR A 47 6.18 -17.74 -27.92
N LEU A 48 7.31 -18.42 -27.66
CA LEU A 48 8.58 -18.28 -28.38
C LEU A 48 8.50 -18.66 -29.87
N THR A 49 7.43 -19.36 -30.27
CA THR A 49 7.19 -19.76 -31.67
C THR A 49 6.54 -18.67 -32.52
N ASN A 50 6.30 -17.47 -31.99
CA ASN A 50 5.70 -16.36 -32.75
C ASN A 50 6.79 -15.40 -33.27
N PRO A 51 7.10 -15.40 -34.58
CA PRO A 51 8.24 -14.66 -35.15
C PRO A 51 8.07 -13.13 -35.24
N ASP A 52 6.87 -12.61 -34.94
CA ASP A 52 6.56 -11.17 -34.93
C ASP A 52 6.90 -10.45 -33.60
N ASN A 53 7.51 -11.16 -32.64
CA ASN A 53 7.73 -10.67 -31.27
C ASN A 53 8.84 -9.59 -31.18
N SER A 54 8.48 -8.38 -31.56
CA SER A 54 9.06 -7.12 -31.07
C SER A 54 8.58 -6.75 -29.65
N GLN A 55 7.83 -7.64 -28.99
CA GLN A 55 7.33 -7.45 -27.64
C GLN A 55 8.41 -7.91 -26.66
N TYR A 56 8.96 -6.96 -25.90
CA TYR A 56 9.70 -7.23 -24.66
C TYR A 56 8.79 -8.06 -23.74
N ILE A 57 8.92 -9.38 -23.79
CA ILE A 57 8.33 -10.26 -22.78
C ILE A 57 9.12 -10.00 -21.51
N SER A 58 8.49 -9.35 -20.53
CA SER A 58 9.07 -9.24 -19.18
C SER A 58 8.79 -10.58 -18.50
N GLU A 59 9.70 -11.54 -18.68
CA GLU A 59 9.67 -12.78 -17.88
C GLU A 59 9.63 -12.43 -16.38
N ASP A 60 10.26 -11.31 -16.01
CA ASP A 60 10.29 -10.74 -14.66
C ASP A 60 8.89 -10.57 -14.08
N ASN A 61 7.92 -10.12 -14.88
CA ASN A 61 6.53 -9.98 -14.44
C ASN A 61 5.89 -11.31 -14.00
N ILE A 62 6.31 -12.44 -14.59
CA ILE A 62 5.85 -13.77 -14.19
C ILE A 62 6.61 -14.27 -12.95
N TYR A 63 7.90 -13.98 -12.84
CA TYR A 63 8.70 -14.34 -11.66
C TYR A 63 8.21 -13.66 -10.38
N GLU A 64 7.61 -12.48 -10.54
CA GLU A 64 6.98 -11.69 -9.50
C GLU A 64 5.66 -12.24 -8.95
N LEU A 65 5.01 -13.15 -9.68
CA LEU A 65 3.75 -13.74 -9.27
C LEU A 65 3.95 -14.72 -8.10
N PHE A 66 2.91 -14.83 -7.27
CA PHE A 66 2.87 -15.79 -6.18
C PHE A 66 2.29 -17.11 -6.67
N THR A 67 2.84 -18.22 -6.20
CA THR A 67 2.14 -19.51 -6.19
C THR A 67 1.00 -19.48 -5.17
N GLU A 68 0.09 -20.46 -5.24
CA GLU A 68 -1.02 -20.58 -4.28
C GLU A 68 -0.55 -20.68 -2.83
N GLU A 69 0.48 -21.49 -2.59
CA GLU A 69 1.08 -21.70 -1.26
C GLU A 69 1.73 -20.42 -0.73
N GLU A 70 2.47 -19.69 -1.57
CA GLU A 70 3.09 -18.42 -1.20
C GLU A 70 2.03 -17.34 -0.95
N ALA A 71 0.96 -17.29 -1.77
CA ALA A 71 -0.10 -16.31 -1.64
C ALA A 71 -0.87 -16.45 -0.32
N GLU A 72 -1.20 -17.68 0.08
CA GLU A 72 -1.87 -17.92 1.36
C GLU A 72 -0.91 -17.67 2.54
N ALA A 73 0.35 -18.12 2.47
CA ALA A 73 1.34 -17.84 3.51
C ALA A 73 1.56 -16.33 3.71
N PHE A 74 1.63 -15.57 2.60
CA PHE A 74 1.79 -14.13 2.63
C PHE A 74 0.57 -13.41 3.23
N LYS A 75 -0.64 -13.85 2.87
CA LYS A 75 -1.89 -13.31 3.42
C LYS A 75 -1.99 -13.54 4.92
N GLU A 76 -1.61 -14.73 5.41
CA GLU A 76 -1.54 -15.02 6.84
C GLU A 76 -0.51 -14.14 7.55
N TYR A 77 0.67 -13.93 6.93
CA TYR A 77 1.69 -13.02 7.44
C TYR A 77 1.14 -11.59 7.61
N LEU A 78 0.54 -11.02 6.55
CA LEU A 78 0.00 -9.65 6.60
C LEU A 78 -1.08 -9.50 7.67
N LEU A 79 -1.99 -10.47 7.77
CA LEU A 79 -3.05 -10.43 8.77
C LEU A 79 -2.50 -10.52 10.20
N LYS A 80 -1.46 -11.33 10.42
CA LYS A 80 -0.89 -11.54 11.76
C LYS A 80 -0.03 -10.37 12.21
N ASN A 81 0.88 -9.90 11.36
CA ASN A 81 1.91 -8.94 11.75
C ASN A 81 1.49 -7.49 11.50
N HIS A 82 0.70 -7.24 10.44
CA HIS A 82 0.23 -5.90 10.10
C HIS A 82 -1.25 -5.67 10.42
N ARG A 83 -2.01 -6.72 10.76
CA ARG A 83 -3.48 -6.68 10.89
C ARG A 83 -4.19 -6.26 9.61
N GLU A 84 -3.53 -6.44 8.47
CA GLU A 84 -4.04 -6.01 7.18
C GLU A 84 -4.60 -7.17 6.37
N GLN A 85 -5.66 -6.87 5.62
CA GLN A 85 -6.23 -7.82 4.69
C GLN A 85 -5.53 -7.75 3.34
N CYS A 86 -5.33 -8.90 2.73
CA CYS A 86 -4.79 -9.02 1.38
C CYS A 86 -5.87 -9.54 0.43
N GLN A 87 -6.05 -8.85 -0.69
CA GLN A 87 -6.88 -9.26 -1.81
C GLN A 87 -6.05 -10.12 -2.76
N LEU A 88 -6.53 -11.33 -3.02
CA LEU A 88 -5.90 -12.28 -3.94
C LEU A 88 -6.69 -12.28 -5.25
N ARG A 89 -5.99 -12.19 -6.37
CA ARG A 89 -6.54 -12.33 -7.71
C ARG A 89 -5.74 -13.35 -8.48
N GLU A 90 -6.40 -14.37 -9.04
CA GLU A 90 -5.75 -15.28 -9.98
C GLU A 90 -5.27 -14.50 -11.20
N ALA A 91 -4.02 -14.73 -11.59
CA ALA A 91 -3.37 -14.05 -12.69
C ALA A 91 -3.68 -14.77 -14.00
N ASP A 92 -4.15 -14.03 -15.01
CA ASP A 92 -4.17 -14.53 -16.39
C ASP A 92 -2.76 -14.42 -16.97
N VAL A 93 -2.02 -15.52 -16.90
CA VAL A 93 -0.61 -15.54 -17.31
C VAL A 93 -0.40 -15.08 -18.76
N ARG A 94 -1.39 -15.25 -19.65
CA ARG A 94 -1.26 -14.77 -21.04
C ARG A 94 -1.21 -13.25 -21.13
N SER A 95 -2.00 -12.58 -20.31
CA SER A 95 -1.98 -11.12 -20.21
C SER A 95 -0.71 -10.64 -19.52
N GLU A 96 -0.27 -11.35 -18.48
CA GLU A 96 0.90 -10.97 -17.67
C GLU A 96 2.23 -11.03 -18.46
N VAL A 97 2.35 -11.94 -19.44
CA VAL A 97 3.56 -12.03 -20.30
C VAL A 97 3.80 -10.74 -21.12
N ASN A 98 2.77 -9.93 -21.33
CA ASN A 98 2.85 -8.69 -22.11
C ASN A 98 2.86 -7.42 -21.25
N SER A 99 2.98 -7.55 -19.93
CA SER A 99 3.07 -6.43 -19.00
C SER A 99 4.40 -6.39 -18.28
N TRP A 100 4.77 -5.20 -17.80
CA TRP A 100 6.01 -5.00 -17.05
C TRP A 100 5.86 -5.47 -15.61
N GLY A 101 6.91 -6.07 -15.07
CA GLY A 101 7.05 -6.31 -13.64
C GLY A 101 7.00 -5.01 -12.84
N TYR A 102 6.53 -5.12 -11.60
CA TYR A 102 6.59 -4.02 -10.64
C TYR A 102 8.03 -3.64 -10.28
N GLY A 103 8.94 -4.62 -10.21
CA GLY A 103 10.36 -4.41 -9.92
C GLY A 103 11.08 -3.56 -10.97
N ASP A 104 10.57 -3.54 -12.21
CA ASP A 104 11.15 -2.77 -13.32
C ASP A 104 10.56 -1.36 -13.45
N LYS A 105 9.64 -0.96 -12.57
CA LYS A 105 9.02 0.37 -12.65
C LYS A 105 10.02 1.47 -12.34
N ILE A 106 10.07 2.46 -13.22
CA ILE A 106 10.76 3.73 -12.97
C ILE A 106 9.92 4.53 -11.98
N LEU A 107 10.45 4.72 -10.77
CA LEU A 107 9.75 5.39 -9.68
C LEU A 107 9.76 6.91 -9.85
N SER A 108 8.59 7.53 -9.66
CA SER A 108 8.43 8.97 -9.49
C SER A 108 8.50 9.39 -8.01
N TYR A 109 8.22 10.66 -7.73
CA TYR A 109 8.26 11.21 -6.36
C TYR A 109 7.21 10.59 -5.42
N ARG A 110 6.05 10.19 -5.96
CA ARG A 110 4.90 9.66 -5.20
C ARG A 110 4.83 8.14 -5.19
N GLU A 111 5.81 7.48 -5.80
CA GLU A 111 5.87 6.03 -5.89
C GLU A 111 7.04 5.51 -5.07
N GLY A 112 6.99 4.23 -4.72
CA GLY A 112 8.08 3.59 -4.01
C GLY A 112 7.93 2.09 -3.92
N PHE A 113 8.94 1.49 -3.31
CA PHE A 113 8.94 0.10 -2.91
C PHE A 113 8.95 -0.02 -1.39
N TYR A 114 8.02 -0.80 -0.87
CA TYR A 114 7.98 -1.27 0.49
C TYR A 114 8.75 -2.58 0.58
N ARG A 115 9.90 -2.56 1.26
CA ARG A 115 10.79 -3.70 1.43
C ARG A 115 10.40 -4.48 2.68
N LEU A 116 9.39 -5.33 2.54
CA LEU A 116 8.86 -6.13 3.66
C LEU A 116 9.93 -7.07 4.24
N ASP A 117 10.87 -7.51 3.39
CA ASP A 117 12.04 -8.32 3.76
C ASP A 117 13.02 -7.66 4.73
N HIS A 118 12.87 -6.35 4.99
CA HIS A 118 13.71 -5.61 5.92
C HIS A 118 13.09 -5.45 7.31
N GLU A 119 11.89 -5.98 7.54
CA GLU A 119 11.25 -5.93 8.84
C GLU A 119 11.84 -6.96 9.80
N ASP A 120 11.92 -6.61 11.09
CA ASP A 120 12.55 -7.44 12.11
C ASP A 120 11.81 -8.79 12.33
N ASP A 121 10.51 -8.83 12.08
CA ASP A 121 9.65 -10.01 12.26
C ASP A 121 9.37 -10.76 10.94
N TYR A 122 10.07 -10.41 9.86
CA TYR A 122 9.94 -11.08 8.57
C TYR A 122 10.40 -12.54 8.64
N ASN A 123 9.52 -13.48 8.28
CA ASN A 123 9.79 -14.92 8.44
C ASN A 123 9.28 -15.80 7.29
N LEU A 124 8.94 -15.20 6.15
CA LEU A 124 8.52 -15.94 4.96
C LEU A 124 9.74 -16.60 4.27
N PRO A 125 9.58 -17.79 3.66
CA PRO A 125 10.68 -18.50 3.01
C PRO A 125 10.99 -17.98 1.59
N PHE A 126 10.48 -16.81 1.23
CA PHE A 126 10.68 -16.12 -0.05
C PHE A 126 10.67 -14.62 0.23
N ILE A 127 11.27 -13.82 -0.65
CA ILE A 127 11.41 -12.37 -0.45
C ILE A 127 10.23 -11.67 -1.14
N VAL A 128 9.58 -10.73 -0.43
CA VAL A 128 8.43 -9.98 -0.94
C VAL A 128 8.67 -8.49 -0.83
N TRP A 129 8.47 -7.78 -1.93
CA TRP A 129 8.38 -6.32 -1.97
C TRP A 129 6.97 -5.88 -2.35
N GLY A 130 6.65 -4.63 -2.02
CA GLY A 130 5.38 -4.00 -2.37
C GLY A 130 5.61 -2.73 -3.18
N TYR A 131 5.00 -2.62 -4.35
CA TYR A 131 4.96 -1.37 -5.09
C TYR A 131 3.76 -0.54 -4.63
N TYR A 132 3.95 0.74 -4.39
CA TYR A 132 2.87 1.65 -4.06
C TYR A 132 2.93 2.94 -4.87
N ASP A 133 1.77 3.54 -5.11
CA ASP A 133 1.59 4.86 -5.70
C ASP A 133 0.64 5.68 -4.83
N LEU A 134 1.13 6.81 -4.33
CA LEU A 134 0.40 7.70 -3.44
C LEU A 134 -0.53 8.66 -4.20
N SER A 135 -0.63 8.58 -5.52
CA SER A 135 -1.42 9.53 -6.34
C SER A 135 -2.90 9.57 -5.97
N TYR A 136 -3.45 8.45 -5.50
CA TYR A 136 -4.84 8.33 -5.06
C TYR A 136 -5.00 8.28 -3.53
N ALA A 137 -3.89 8.23 -2.79
CA ALA A 137 -3.91 8.18 -1.33
C ALA A 137 -4.18 9.57 -0.73
N LYS A 138 -4.82 9.59 0.43
CA LYS A 138 -5.18 10.82 1.14
C LYS A 138 -4.04 11.24 2.06
N ASP A 139 -3.44 12.41 1.82
CA ASP A 139 -2.49 13.02 2.76
C ASP A 139 -3.24 13.45 4.04
N VAL A 140 -2.97 12.76 5.15
CA VAL A 140 -3.58 12.98 6.46
C VAL A 140 -2.59 13.57 7.46
N SER A 141 -1.42 14.03 7.00
CA SER A 141 -0.35 14.57 7.86
C SER A 141 -0.85 15.72 8.75
N TRP A 142 -1.72 16.58 8.21
CA TRP A 142 -2.30 17.71 8.95
C TRP A 142 -3.27 17.27 10.05
N LEU A 143 -4.02 16.18 9.84
CA LEU A 143 -4.92 15.61 10.84
C LEU A 143 -4.12 15.05 12.01
N ILE A 144 -3.06 14.29 11.72
CA ILE A 144 -2.18 13.72 12.76
C ILE A 144 -1.54 14.84 13.57
N TYR A 145 -0.97 15.85 12.90
CA TYR A 145 -0.40 17.01 13.60
C TYR A 145 -1.44 17.75 14.46
N GLY A 146 -2.66 17.89 13.95
CA GLY A 146 -3.77 18.49 14.68
C GLY A 146 -4.15 17.71 15.93
N VAL A 147 -4.28 16.38 15.83
CA VAL A 147 -4.58 15.49 16.95
C VAL A 147 -3.46 15.54 18.00
N GLU A 148 -2.19 15.37 17.59
CA GLU A 148 -1.05 15.45 18.51
C GLU A 148 -0.97 16.80 19.23
N SER A 149 -1.29 17.89 18.51
CA SER A 149 -1.32 19.23 19.11
C SER A 149 -2.42 19.36 20.17
N ILE A 150 -3.60 18.80 19.91
CA ILE A 150 -4.70 18.77 20.87
C ILE A 150 -4.34 17.89 22.07
N GLU A 151 -3.79 16.70 21.87
CA GLU A 151 -3.36 15.81 22.96
C GLU A 151 -2.35 16.51 23.88
N ARG A 152 -1.33 17.16 23.33
CA ARG A 152 -0.35 17.94 24.12
C ARG A 152 -0.99 19.08 24.91
N ILE A 153 -2.00 19.75 24.34
CA ILE A 153 -2.77 20.78 25.04
C ILE A 153 -3.52 20.15 26.22
N LEU A 154 -4.24 19.05 25.98
CA LEU A 154 -5.04 18.38 27.01
C LEU A 154 -4.16 17.85 28.14
N ASP A 155 -3.03 17.24 27.82
CA ASP A 155 -2.03 16.78 28.80
C ASP A 155 -1.49 17.94 29.64
N LYS A 156 -1.16 19.08 29.01
CA LYS A 156 -0.70 20.28 29.72
C LYS A 156 -1.73 20.80 30.72
N PHE A 157 -3.01 20.58 30.46
CA PHE A 157 -4.10 20.96 31.36
C PHE A 157 -4.57 19.81 32.27
N GLY A 158 -3.93 18.64 32.23
CA GLY A 158 -4.30 17.47 33.05
C GLY A 158 -5.68 16.91 32.72
N MET A 159 -6.11 17.01 31.46
CA MET A 159 -7.45 16.61 31.02
C MET A 159 -7.41 15.29 30.25
N ALA A 160 -8.29 14.34 30.61
CA ALA A 160 -8.51 13.12 29.84
C ALA A 160 -9.58 13.34 28.75
N VAL A 161 -9.35 12.82 27.53
CA VAL A 161 -10.19 12.97 26.32
C VAL A 161 -11.56 12.26 26.43
N THR A 162 -11.89 11.62 27.55
CA THR A 162 -13.10 10.79 27.68
C THR A 162 -14.40 11.57 27.90
N ASP A 163 -14.36 12.91 28.07
CA ASP A 163 -15.56 13.72 28.23
C ASP A 163 -15.65 14.84 27.18
N LEU A 164 -16.46 14.56 26.14
CA LEU A 164 -16.79 15.48 25.04
C LEU A 164 -17.31 16.84 25.52
N ASN A 165 -17.98 16.93 26.66
CA ASN A 165 -18.50 18.20 27.18
C ASN A 165 -17.40 19.04 27.84
N ILE A 166 -16.44 18.40 28.50
CA ILE A 166 -15.26 19.07 29.06
C ILE A 166 -14.38 19.58 27.92
N LEU A 167 -14.14 18.74 26.91
CA LEU A 167 -13.38 19.12 25.71
C LEU A 167 -14.02 20.31 25.00
N LYS A 168 -15.35 20.28 24.80
CA LYS A 168 -16.09 21.39 24.19
C LYS A 168 -15.96 22.69 24.99
N THR A 169 -16.16 22.65 26.30
CA THR A 169 -16.04 23.82 27.18
C THR A 169 -14.64 24.44 27.08
N LYS A 170 -13.59 23.61 27.05
CA LYS A 170 -12.20 24.06 26.99
C LYS A 170 -11.79 24.60 25.63
N ILE A 171 -12.29 24.02 24.53
CA ILE A 171 -12.12 24.59 23.19
C ILE A 171 -12.72 26.00 23.13
N GLU A 172 -13.89 26.23 23.73
CA GLU A 172 -14.50 27.57 23.79
C GLU A 172 -13.69 28.55 24.67
N GLU A 173 -13.13 28.11 25.81
CA GLU A 173 -12.21 28.93 26.60
C GLU A 173 -10.96 29.33 25.80
N MET A 174 -10.37 28.39 25.04
CA MET A 174 -9.18 28.66 24.24
C MET A 174 -9.48 29.57 23.04
N LYS A 175 -10.67 29.48 22.44
CA LYS A 175 -11.13 30.44 21.41
C LYS A 175 -11.16 31.87 21.96
N ASN A 176 -11.65 32.04 23.18
CA ASN A 176 -11.66 33.35 23.86
C ASN A 176 -10.24 33.86 24.19
N GLN A 177 -9.24 32.98 24.18
CA GLN A 177 -7.81 33.31 24.36
C GLN A 177 -7.06 33.47 23.02
N GLY A 178 -7.76 33.42 21.88
CA GLY A 178 -7.17 33.64 20.55
C GLY A 178 -6.87 32.38 19.74
N LEU A 179 -7.39 31.21 20.14
CA LEU A 179 -7.37 30.03 19.28
C LEU A 179 -8.37 30.19 18.12
N PHE A 180 -7.88 30.22 16.89
CA PHE A 180 -8.73 30.21 15.70
C PHE A 180 -8.87 28.78 15.17
N VAL A 181 -10.09 28.25 15.16
CA VAL A 181 -10.43 26.99 14.49
C VAL A 181 -11.11 27.35 13.18
N GLU A 182 -10.39 27.26 12.07
CA GLU A 182 -10.95 27.50 10.75
C GLU A 182 -11.75 26.28 10.32
N ARG A 183 -13.04 26.48 10.05
CA ARG A 183 -13.90 25.41 9.57
C ARG A 183 -13.61 25.25 8.08
N GLU A 184 -13.05 24.12 7.69
CA GLU A 184 -12.85 23.80 6.28
C GLU A 184 -14.24 23.64 5.63
N THR A 185 -14.77 24.71 5.04
CA THR A 185 -15.94 24.64 4.18
C THR A 185 -15.48 24.06 2.85
N SER A 186 -15.57 22.74 2.72
CA SER A 186 -15.37 22.08 1.44
C SER A 186 -16.34 22.70 0.43
N ASN A 187 -15.81 23.39 -0.58
CA ASN A 187 -16.56 23.92 -1.70
C ASN A 187 -17.33 22.77 -2.37
N LYS A 188 -18.65 22.75 -2.19
CA LYS A 188 -19.59 22.05 -3.08
C LYS A 188 -19.72 22.85 -4.38
N GLU A 189 -18.67 22.95 -5.17
CA GLU A 189 -18.78 23.41 -6.55
C GLU A 189 -17.82 22.63 -7.41
N GLN A 190 -18.33 21.55 -8.02
CA GLN A 190 -18.04 21.13 -9.41
C GLN A 190 -18.71 19.79 -9.67
N LEU A 191 -20.01 19.83 -10.02
CA LEU A 191 -20.68 18.86 -10.90
C LEU A 191 -21.84 19.60 -11.58
N THR A 192 -21.50 20.59 -12.38
CA THR A 192 -22.28 21.03 -13.54
C THR A 192 -21.28 21.40 -14.62
N ASN A 193 -20.98 20.42 -15.46
CA ASN A 193 -21.01 20.50 -16.94
C ASN A 193 -20.80 19.10 -17.51
#